data_AF-A0A350J7B5-F1
#
_entry.id   AF-A0A350J7B5-F1
#
_cell.length_a   1.000
_cell.length_b   1.000
_cell.length_c   1.000
_cell.angle_alpha   90.00
_cell.angle_beta   90.00
_cell.angle_gamma   90.00
#
_symmetry.space_group_name_H-M   'P 1'
#
loop_
_entity.id
_entity.type
_entity.pdbx_description
1 polymer ?
#
loop_
_entity_poly.entity_id
_entity_poly.type
_entity_poly.pdbx_seq_one_letter_code
_entity_poly.pdbx_strand_id
1 'polypeptide(L)'
;QSALLPEGFKVPDNLTIMKYVDNPNDYMAAADVSITRAGAVTCAEIAAMGACSVFIPYPYAAQKHQNFNAQAFVDIGGAVMMEDDDVCEGKLFPVLEDLLKDDEKRKTMRSNALKLAVPDCSERITKAIDDYLTNER
;
A
#
# COMPACT_ATOMS: atom_id res chain seq x y z
N GLN A 1 12.60 7.38 21.05
CA GLN A 1 12.78 7.84 19.65
C GLN A 1 14.16 7.51 19.07
N SER A 2 15.18 7.14 19.87
CA SER A 2 16.57 6.98 19.39
C SER A 2 16.93 5.66 18.67
N ALA A 3 16.01 4.70 18.52
CA ALA A 3 16.34 3.38 17.95
C ALA A 3 16.09 3.25 16.43
N LEU A 4 15.46 4.24 15.79
CA LEU A 4 15.05 4.15 14.38
C LEU A 4 15.97 4.91 13.42
N LEU A 5 16.90 5.72 13.95
CA LEU A 5 17.73 6.60 13.15
C LEU A 5 19.21 6.34 13.40
N PRO A 6 20.07 6.52 12.37
CA PRO A 6 21.51 6.53 12.55
C PRO A 6 21.91 7.57 13.60
N GLU A 7 22.97 7.27 14.33
CA GLU A 7 23.53 8.21 15.32
C GLU A 7 23.95 9.52 14.64
N GLY A 8 23.56 10.65 15.22
CA GLY A 8 23.84 11.98 14.66
C GLY A 8 22.92 12.42 13.50
N PHE A 9 21.93 11.62 13.10
CA PHE A 9 20.95 12.04 12.09
C PHE A 9 20.07 13.17 12.61
N LYS A 10 20.13 14.34 11.96
CA LYS A 10 19.24 15.47 12.25
C LYS A 10 17.96 15.34 11.44
N VAL A 11 16.83 15.20 12.15
CA VAL A 11 15.50 15.15 11.53
C VAL A 11 15.17 16.54 10.97
N PRO A 12 14.92 16.67 9.66
CA PRO A 12 14.49 17.94 9.07
C PRO A 12 13.04 18.27 9.45
N ASP A 13 12.66 19.54 9.35
CA ASP A 13 11.34 20.04 9.79
C ASP A 13 10.16 19.41 9.02
N ASN A 14 10.40 18.88 7.83
CA ASN A 14 9.42 18.21 6.98
C ASN A 14 9.38 16.68 7.14
N LEU A 15 10.04 16.12 8.15
CA LEU A 15 10.04 14.69 8.44
C LEU A 15 9.44 14.42 9.82
N THR A 16 8.31 13.69 9.83
CA THR A 16 7.70 13.21 11.07
C THR A 16 7.95 11.71 11.21
N ILE A 17 8.52 11.30 12.35
CA ILE A 17 8.83 9.89 12.64
C ILE A 17 7.95 9.43 13.80
N MET A 18 7.19 8.37 13.55
CA MET A 18 6.27 7.78 14.51
C MET A 18 6.64 6.31 14.71
N LYS A 19 6.69 5.85 15.97
CA LYS A 19 6.95 4.44 16.28
C LYS A 19 5.79 3.55 15.81
N TYR A 20 4.58 4.10 15.90
CA TYR A 20 3.33 3.45 15.55
C TYR A 20 2.30 4.52 15.19
N VAL A 21 1.33 4.14 14.36
CA VAL A 21 0.22 4.99 13.93
C VAL A 21 -1.06 4.19 14.13
N ASP A 22 -1.98 4.71 14.95
CA ASP A 22 -3.22 4.01 15.28
C ASP A 22 -4.22 3.99 14.10
N ASN A 23 -4.27 5.07 13.31
CA ASN A 23 -5.16 5.22 12.16
C ASN A 23 -4.35 5.39 10.85
N PRO A 24 -3.67 4.35 10.35
CA PRO A 24 -2.85 4.48 9.13
C PRO A 24 -3.68 4.92 7.92
N ASN A 25 -4.97 4.61 7.89
CA ASN A 25 -5.91 5.00 6.83
C ASN A 25 -6.04 6.52 6.69
N ASP A 26 -6.06 7.28 7.80
CA ASP A 26 -6.16 8.74 7.74
C ASP A 26 -4.95 9.35 7.02
N TYR A 27 -3.76 8.79 7.27
CA TYR A 27 -2.52 9.21 6.62
C TYR A 27 -2.49 8.80 5.15
N MET A 28 -2.90 7.58 4.82
CA MET A 28 -2.97 7.13 3.42
C MET A 28 -3.98 7.94 2.61
N ALA A 29 -5.12 8.30 3.21
CA ALA A 29 -6.14 9.14 2.58
C ALA A 29 -5.64 10.58 2.33
N ALA A 30 -4.89 11.14 3.28
CA ALA A 30 -4.30 12.48 3.18
C ALA A 30 -3.07 12.54 2.27
N ALA A 31 -2.39 11.42 2.03
CA ALA A 31 -1.18 11.38 1.22
C ALA A 31 -1.47 11.50 -0.29
N ASP A 32 -0.60 12.23 -0.99
CA ASP A 32 -0.53 12.19 -2.45
C ASP A 32 -0.07 10.83 -2.97
N VAL A 33 0.95 10.27 -2.32
CA VAL A 33 1.58 8.98 -2.65
C VAL A 33 1.93 8.22 -1.37
N SER A 34 1.50 6.97 -1.27
CA SER A 34 1.84 6.06 -0.17
C SER A 34 2.95 5.10 -0.60
N ILE A 35 4.04 5.03 0.19
CA ILE A 35 5.13 4.08 -0.04
C ILE A 35 5.04 3.00 1.03
N THR A 36 4.78 1.75 0.63
CA THR A 36 4.48 0.68 1.57
C THR A 36 5.02 -0.67 1.14
N ARG A 37 5.12 -1.61 2.09
CA ARG A 37 5.27 -3.03 1.77
C ARG A 37 3.92 -3.57 1.27
N ALA A 38 3.94 -4.55 0.37
CA ALA A 38 2.74 -5.14 -0.22
C ALA A 38 2.12 -6.27 0.64
N GLY A 39 1.95 -6.01 1.94
CA GLY A 39 1.26 -6.92 2.85
C GLY A 39 -0.24 -6.99 2.53
N ALA A 40 -0.87 -8.15 2.76
CA ALA A 40 -2.27 -8.39 2.36
C ALA A 40 -3.25 -7.34 2.93
N VAL A 41 -3.11 -7.01 4.22
CA VAL A 41 -3.96 -5.99 4.88
C VAL A 41 -3.72 -4.61 4.28
N THR A 42 -2.47 -4.19 4.13
CA THR A 42 -2.11 -2.91 3.51
C THR A 42 -2.62 -2.81 2.07
N CYS A 43 -2.52 -3.87 1.28
CA CYS A 43 -3.10 -3.91 -0.05
C CYS A 43 -4.62 -3.72 -0.02
N ALA A 44 -5.33 -4.38 0.90
CA ALA A 44 -6.77 -4.19 1.06
C ALA A 44 -7.13 -2.74 1.45
N GLU A 45 -6.35 -2.12 2.35
CA GLU A 45 -6.51 -0.71 2.74
C GLU A 45 -6.29 0.24 1.54
N ILE A 46 -5.19 0.07 0.80
CA ILE A 46 -4.89 0.85 -0.40
C ILE A 46 -6.00 0.71 -1.45
N ALA A 47 -6.49 -0.52 -1.69
CA ALA A 47 -7.59 -0.76 -2.62
C ALA A 47 -8.87 -0.06 -2.15
N ALA A 48 -9.24 -0.20 -0.88
CA ALA A 48 -10.46 0.39 -0.33
C ALA A 48 -10.45 1.93 -0.37
N MET A 49 -9.28 2.55 -0.13
CA MET A 49 -9.13 4.00 -0.17
C MET A 49 -8.89 4.56 -1.57
N GLY A 50 -8.46 3.71 -2.52
CA GLY A 50 -8.00 4.18 -3.82
C GLY A 50 -6.77 5.07 -3.69
N ALA A 51 -5.79 4.68 -2.88
CA ALA A 51 -4.58 5.47 -2.69
C ALA A 51 -3.59 5.25 -3.85
N CYS A 52 -2.90 6.31 -4.27
CA CYS A 52 -1.79 6.18 -5.21
C CYS A 52 -0.60 5.61 -4.44
N SER A 53 -0.04 4.48 -4.89
CA SER A 53 0.97 3.76 -4.12
C SER A 53 2.19 3.32 -4.91
N VAL A 54 3.34 3.32 -4.22
CA VAL A 54 4.56 2.61 -4.60
C VAL A 54 4.74 1.45 -3.63
N PHE A 55 4.66 0.23 -4.15
CA PHE A 55 4.92 -0.98 -3.38
C PHE A 55 6.39 -1.36 -3.45
N ILE A 56 6.97 -1.66 -2.29
CA ILE A 56 8.30 -2.26 -2.16
C ILE A 56 8.11 -3.62 -1.48
N PRO A 57 7.78 -4.70 -2.20
CA PRO A 57 7.51 -6.00 -1.59
C PRO A 57 8.66 -6.46 -0.68
N TYR A 58 8.34 -7.14 0.43
CA TYR A 58 9.36 -7.69 1.31
C TYR A 58 10.04 -8.91 0.64
N PRO A 59 11.35 -8.87 0.36
CA PRO A 59 12.03 -9.86 -0.50
C PRO A 59 12.12 -11.24 0.13
N TYR A 60 12.05 -11.32 1.47
CA TYR A 60 12.09 -12.57 2.22
C TYR A 60 10.70 -13.11 2.57
N ALA A 61 9.62 -12.54 2.03
CA ALA A 61 8.29 -13.08 2.22
C ALA A 61 8.21 -14.50 1.65
N ALA A 62 7.64 -15.43 2.42
CA ALA A 62 7.44 -16.81 1.97
C ALA A 62 6.72 -16.82 0.62
N GLN A 63 7.22 -17.63 -0.31
CA GLN A 63 6.64 -17.86 -1.64
C GLN A 63 6.37 -16.59 -2.49
N LYS A 64 7.02 -15.45 -2.21
CA LYS A 64 6.84 -14.20 -2.96
C LYS A 64 5.41 -13.64 -2.96
N HIS A 65 4.62 -13.95 -1.93
CA HIS A 65 3.22 -13.49 -1.86
C HIS A 65 3.07 -11.96 -1.95
N GLN A 66 4.01 -11.18 -1.42
CA GLN A 66 3.94 -9.72 -1.54
C GLN A 66 4.14 -9.23 -2.98
N ASN A 67 4.97 -9.89 -3.78
CA ASN A 67 5.10 -9.54 -5.20
C ASN A 67 3.80 -9.82 -5.95
N PHE A 68 3.13 -10.94 -5.69
CA PHE A 68 1.82 -11.23 -6.29
C PHE A 68 0.76 -10.21 -5.89
N ASN A 69 0.73 -9.80 -4.62
CA ASN A 69 -0.18 -8.75 -4.16
C ASN A 69 0.07 -7.43 -4.89
N ALA A 70 1.33 -6.99 -4.95
CA ALA A 70 1.70 -5.75 -5.66
C ALA A 70 1.40 -5.84 -7.16
N GLN A 71 1.69 -6.98 -7.79
CA GLN A 71 1.47 -7.20 -9.21
C GLN A 71 0.01 -7.01 -9.61
N ALA A 72 -0.94 -7.45 -8.76
CA ALA A 72 -2.37 -7.22 -9.02
C ALA A 72 -2.73 -5.74 -9.20
N PHE A 73 -2.06 -4.82 -8.50
CA PHE A 73 -2.22 -3.39 -8.69
C PHE A 73 -1.47 -2.88 -9.93
N VAL A 74 -0.25 -3.35 -10.16
CA VAL A 74 0.56 -2.95 -11.32
C VAL A 74 -0.15 -3.30 -12.63
N ASP A 75 -0.73 -4.49 -12.73
CA ASP A 75 -1.40 -4.99 -13.93
C ASP A 75 -2.57 -4.11 -14.39
N ILE A 76 -3.24 -3.46 -13.44
CA ILE A 76 -4.34 -2.53 -13.71
C ILE A 76 -3.91 -1.06 -13.71
N GLY A 77 -2.61 -0.79 -13.55
CA GLY A 77 -2.08 0.57 -13.44
C GLY A 77 -2.53 1.31 -12.18
N GLY A 78 -2.75 0.59 -11.08
CA GLY A 78 -3.13 1.12 -9.77
C GLY A 78 -1.95 1.44 -8.84
N ALA A 79 -0.77 0.87 -9.10
CA ALA A 79 0.44 1.10 -8.32
C ALA A 79 1.72 0.96 -9.16
N VAL A 80 2.83 1.47 -8.64
CA VAL A 80 4.18 1.11 -9.08
C VAL A 80 4.75 0.06 -8.13
N MET A 81 5.49 -0.91 -8.62
CA MET A 81 6.24 -1.87 -7.80
C MET A 81 7.73 -1.67 -8.01
N MET A 82 8.51 -1.68 -6.93
CA MET A 82 9.96 -1.55 -6.91
C MET A 82 10.57 -2.61 -5.98
N GLU A 83 11.78 -3.04 -6.26
CA GLU A 83 12.53 -3.92 -5.36
C GLU A 83 13.39 -3.08 -4.39
N ASP A 84 13.79 -3.66 -3.24
CA ASP A 84 14.64 -2.95 -2.26
C ASP A 84 15.96 -2.44 -2.89
N ASP A 85 16.56 -3.22 -3.80
CA ASP A 85 17.80 -2.84 -4.48
C ASP A 85 17.62 -1.56 -5.33
N ASP A 86 16.48 -1.43 -6.03
CA ASP A 86 16.18 -0.22 -6.81
C ASP A 86 16.07 1.02 -5.92
N VAL A 87 15.51 0.85 -4.72
CA VAL A 87 15.39 1.92 -3.73
C VAL A 87 16.75 2.32 -3.20
N CYS A 88 17.60 1.34 -2.86
CA CYS A 88 18.98 1.58 -2.42
C CYS A 88 19.84 2.24 -3.50
N GLU A 89 19.58 1.96 -4.78
CA GLU A 89 20.21 2.59 -5.94
C GLU A 89 19.67 4.01 -6.23
N GLY A 90 18.70 4.50 -5.44
CA GLY A 90 18.17 5.85 -5.55
C GLY A 90 17.09 6.04 -6.62
N LYS A 91 16.58 4.95 -7.23
CA LYS A 91 15.56 5.01 -8.29
C LYS A 91 14.18 5.44 -7.77
N LEU A 92 13.96 5.42 -6.46
CA LEU A 92 12.70 5.83 -5.84
C LEU A 92 12.41 7.32 -6.07
N PHE A 93 13.44 8.17 -6.02
CA PHE A 93 13.27 9.62 -6.17
C PHE A 93 12.68 10.02 -7.53
N PRO A 94 13.24 9.57 -8.68
CA PRO A 94 12.63 9.84 -9.98
C PRO A 94 11.18 9.38 -10.10
N VAL A 95 10.84 8.22 -9.53
CA VAL A 95 9.45 7.70 -9.54
C VAL A 95 8.52 8.61 -8.75
N LEU A 96 8.94 9.03 -7.56
CA LEU A 96 8.14 9.95 -6.73
C LEU A 96 8.00 11.32 -7.39
N GLU A 97 9.06 11.85 -8.00
CA GLU A 97 9.04 13.13 -8.69
C GLU A 97 8.06 13.12 -9.87
N ASP A 98 8.06 12.06 -10.67
CA ASP A 98 7.13 11.86 -11.77
C ASP A 98 5.67 11.78 -11.27
N LEU A 99 5.40 10.98 -10.22
CA LEU A 99 4.06 10.88 -9.64
C LEU A 99 3.57 12.19 -9.02
N LEU A 100 4.44 12.92 -8.30
CA LEU A 100 4.08 14.17 -7.63
C LEU A 100 3.86 15.34 -8.61
N LYS A 101 4.44 15.29 -9.80
CA LYS A 101 4.25 16.31 -10.85
C LYS A 101 3.02 16.08 -11.73
N ASP A 102 2.46 14.87 -11.75
CA ASP A 102 1.36 14.50 -12.62
C ASP A 102 0.10 14.10 -11.83
N ASP A 103 -0.77 15.09 -11.59
CA ASP A 103 -2.03 14.90 -10.88
C ASP A 103 -2.99 13.94 -11.59
N GLU A 104 -3.01 13.94 -12.92
CA GLU A 104 -3.90 13.07 -13.71
C GLU A 104 -3.44 11.61 -13.65
N LYS A 105 -2.12 11.38 -13.65
CA LYS A 105 -1.54 10.07 -13.39
C LYS A 105 -1.92 9.56 -12.00
N ARG A 106 -1.79 10.41 -10.95
CA ARG A 106 -2.24 10.02 -9.61
C ARG A 106 -3.73 9.68 -9.58
N LYS A 107 -4.60 10.54 -10.15
CA LYS A 107 -6.05 10.26 -10.22
C LYS A 107 -6.37 8.95 -10.93
N THR A 108 -5.69 8.67 -12.04
CA THR A 108 -5.86 7.43 -12.80
C THR A 108 -5.45 6.23 -11.97
N MET A 109 -4.29 6.28 -11.31
CA MET A 109 -3.83 5.20 -10.43
C MET A 109 -4.79 4.97 -9.26
N ARG A 110 -5.26 6.04 -8.62
CA ARG A 110 -6.26 5.97 -7.53
C ARG A 110 -7.56 5.29 -7.98
N SER A 111 -8.08 5.69 -9.14
CA SER A 111 -9.27 5.09 -9.76
C SER A 111 -9.05 3.61 -10.10
N ASN A 112 -7.87 3.24 -10.57
CA ASN A 112 -7.53 1.86 -10.85
C ASN A 112 -7.42 1.02 -9.57
N ALA A 113 -6.73 1.52 -8.54
CA ALA A 113 -6.61 0.82 -7.26
C ALA A 113 -7.97 0.48 -6.63
N LEU A 114 -8.97 1.39 -6.73
CA LEU A 114 -10.34 1.16 -6.26
C LEU A 114 -11.01 -0.07 -6.89
N LYS A 115 -10.61 -0.47 -8.11
CA LYS A 115 -11.20 -1.63 -8.79
C LYS A 115 -10.89 -2.95 -8.09
N LEU A 116 -9.87 -2.98 -7.23
CA LEU A 116 -9.52 -4.15 -6.41
C LEU A 116 -10.24 -4.16 -5.06
N ALA A 117 -11.00 -3.12 -4.72
CA ALA A 117 -11.73 -3.06 -3.47
C ALA A 117 -12.85 -4.11 -3.43
N VAL A 118 -13.05 -4.71 -2.26
CA VAL A 118 -14.16 -5.64 -2.00
C VAL A 118 -15.02 -5.05 -0.87
N PRO A 119 -15.88 -4.05 -1.17
CA PRO A 119 -16.60 -3.28 -0.15
C PRO A 119 -17.64 -4.12 0.61
N ASP A 120 -18.13 -5.20 0.01
CA ASP A 120 -19.14 -6.12 0.56
C ASP A 120 -18.52 -7.37 1.21
N CYS A 121 -17.21 -7.36 1.50
CA CYS A 121 -16.49 -8.52 2.05
C CYS A 121 -17.15 -9.07 3.33
N SER A 122 -17.51 -8.19 4.27
CA SER A 122 -18.17 -8.58 5.53
C SER A 122 -19.51 -9.27 5.30
N GLU A 123 -20.31 -8.79 4.34
CA GLU A 123 -21.60 -9.39 3.99
C GLU A 123 -21.40 -10.77 3.34
N ARG A 124 -20.45 -10.89 2.42
CA ARG A 124 -20.11 -12.17 1.78
C ARG A 124 -19.67 -13.23 2.79
N ILE A 125 -18.81 -12.84 3.74
CA ILE A 125 -18.32 -13.75 4.78
C ILE A 125 -19.48 -14.17 5.70
N THR A 126 -20.29 -13.22 6.17
CA THR A 126 -21.44 -13.49 7.04
C THR A 126 -22.41 -14.45 6.35
N LYS A 127 -22.76 -14.17 5.09
CA LYS A 127 -23.62 -15.02 4.29
C LYS A 127 -23.05 -16.44 4.12
N ALA A 128 -21.76 -16.58 3.84
CA ALA A 128 -21.13 -17.89 3.68
C ALA A 128 -21.19 -18.72 4.97
N ILE A 129 -21.02 -18.07 6.13
CA ILE A 129 -21.16 -18.71 7.44
C ILE A 129 -22.62 -19.14 7.68
N ASP A 130 -23.59 -18.26 7.43
CA ASP A 130 -25.02 -18.57 7.60
C ASP A 130 -25.47 -19.72 6.68
N ASP A 131 -25.05 -19.70 5.42
CA ASP A 131 -25.35 -20.77 4.45
C ASP A 131 -24.74 -22.11 4.91
N TYR A 132 -23.54 -22.12 5.50
CA TYR A 132 -22.93 -23.33 6.06
C TYR A 132 -23.70 -23.86 7.28
N LEU A 133 -24.10 -22.98 8.20
CA LEU A 133 -24.84 -23.36 9.40
C LEU A 133 -26.26 -23.85 9.12
N THR A 134 -26.86 -23.39 8.02
CA THR A 134 -28.24 -23.76 7.63
C THR A 134 -28.30 -24.99 6.72
N ASN A 135 -27.25 -25.30 5.96
CA ASN A 135 -27.18 -26.46 5.06
C ASN A 135 -26.73 -27.78 5.73
N GLU A 136 -26.28 -27.78 7.00
CA GLU A 136 -26.06 -29.00 7.79
C GLU A 136 -27.31 -29.47 8.58
N ARG A 137 -28.51 -29.13 8.12
CA ARG A 137 -29.80 -29.69 8.59
C ARG A 137 -30.52 -30.41 7.46
#